data_AF-A0A2N5YR12-F1
#
_entry.id   AF-A0A2N5YR12-F1
#
_cell.length_a   1.000
_cell.length_b   1.000
_cell.length_c   1.000
_cell.angle_alpha   90.00
_cell.angle_beta   90.00
_cell.angle_gamma   90.00
#
_symmetry.space_group_name_H-M   'P 1'
#
loop_
_entity.id
_entity.type
_entity.pdbx_description
1 polymer ?
#
loop_
_entity_poly.entity_id
_entity_poly.type
_entity_poly.pdbx_seq_one_letter_code
_entity_poly.pdbx_strand_id
1 'polypeptide(L)'
;MKKSIYVLILLVFSLIVFSACNENPDDEVDIMYKSVDKQHVFIMDTLDLALDDSPESLHIDSIISGLIDAELVSTGYLRYDLDKNTNPDIAFEIIDLKPYNDDFPESFYSLAIRAHSYTVEFLDNSTYQYADALDANEQIGSDGNWTTQTIVLGTFQNAGNFNGQGDKFLAFRIVDGSIYKYGWIKVNCSEHNDTLKVIDYAFNKIHASSILAGQMN
;
A
#
# COMPACT_ATOMS: atom_id res chain seq x y z
N MET A 1 40.86 -85.90 1.92
CA MET A 1 41.76 -84.73 2.03
C MET A 1 41.86 -84.02 0.69
N LYS A 2 41.20 -82.86 0.55
CA LYS A 2 41.62 -81.71 -0.27
C LYS A 2 40.64 -80.56 0.06
N LYS A 3 41.19 -79.51 0.67
CA LYS A 3 40.50 -78.27 1.03
C LYS A 3 40.35 -77.43 -0.26
N SER A 4 39.18 -76.84 -0.47
CA SER A 4 39.06 -75.66 -1.33
C SER A 4 38.18 -74.63 -0.63
N ILE A 5 38.87 -73.57 -0.22
CA ILE A 5 38.36 -72.31 0.30
C ILE A 5 37.88 -71.50 -0.90
N TYR A 6 36.64 -71.00 -0.88
CA TYR A 6 36.25 -69.88 -1.73
C TYR A 6 35.51 -68.82 -0.93
N VAL A 7 36.30 -67.76 -0.74
CA VAL A 7 36.07 -66.36 -0.44
C VAL A 7 34.63 -65.84 -0.57
N LEU A 8 34.23 -65.18 0.51
CA LEU A 8 33.12 -64.27 0.74
C LEU A 8 33.17 -63.06 -0.22
N ILE A 9 32.07 -62.77 -0.92
CA ILE A 9 31.79 -61.41 -1.43
C ILE A 9 30.38 -61.05 -0.96
N LEU A 10 30.34 -60.28 0.13
CA LEU A 10 29.16 -59.54 0.59
C LEU A 10 28.97 -58.34 -0.34
N LEU A 11 27.88 -58.32 -1.10
CA LEU A 11 27.49 -57.15 -1.89
C LEU A 11 26.42 -56.39 -1.09
N VAL A 12 26.89 -55.43 -0.28
CA VAL A 12 26.03 -54.48 0.42
C VAL A 12 25.59 -53.44 -0.61
N PHE A 13 24.37 -53.58 -1.15
CA PHE A 13 23.72 -52.51 -1.89
C PHE A 13 23.27 -51.45 -0.88
N SER A 14 24.11 -50.43 -0.70
CA SER A 14 23.72 -49.17 -0.06
C SER A 14 22.70 -48.47 -0.97
N LEU A 15 21.42 -48.55 -0.63
CA LEU A 15 20.39 -47.70 -1.21
C LEU A 15 20.64 -46.27 -0.73
N ILE A 16 21.35 -45.48 -1.54
CA ILE A 16 21.43 -44.04 -1.35
C ILE A 16 20.10 -43.47 -1.85
N VAL A 17 19.25 -43.10 -0.90
CA VAL A 17 18.05 -42.30 -1.14
C VAL A 17 18.54 -40.91 -1.53
N PHE A 18 18.61 -40.63 -2.82
CA PHE A 18 18.62 -39.25 -3.32
C PHE A 18 17.20 -38.71 -3.13
N SER A 19 16.92 -38.11 -1.97
CA SER A 19 15.95 -37.02 -1.93
C SER A 19 16.56 -35.89 -2.74
N ALA A 20 16.25 -35.88 -4.03
CA ALA A 20 16.35 -34.67 -4.81
C ALA A 20 15.38 -33.67 -4.18
N CYS A 21 15.92 -32.72 -3.42
CA CYS A 21 15.24 -31.45 -3.23
C CYS A 21 15.03 -30.89 -4.64
N ASN A 22 13.79 -30.96 -5.10
CA ASN A 22 13.36 -30.26 -6.29
C ASN A 22 13.25 -28.79 -5.90
N GLU A 23 14.38 -28.10 -5.77
CA GLU A 23 14.40 -26.64 -5.82
C GLU A 23 14.01 -26.29 -7.25
N ASN A 24 12.75 -25.89 -7.44
CA ASN A 24 12.32 -25.28 -8.69
C ASN A 24 13.18 -24.03 -8.90
N PRO A 25 13.95 -23.92 -9.99
CA PRO A 25 14.80 -22.75 -10.24
C PRO A 25 14.02 -21.54 -10.79
N ASP A 26 12.68 -21.53 -10.73
CA ASP A 26 11.82 -20.51 -11.37
C ASP A 26 11.02 -19.62 -10.39
N ASP A 27 11.22 -19.73 -9.07
CA ASP A 27 10.61 -18.81 -8.08
C ASP A 27 11.56 -17.65 -7.69
N GLU A 28 12.30 -17.10 -8.67
CA GLU A 28 13.16 -15.94 -8.43
C GLU A 28 12.27 -14.70 -8.28
N VAL A 29 11.87 -14.36 -7.05
CA VAL A 29 11.03 -13.20 -6.77
C VAL A 29 11.72 -11.92 -7.30
N ASP A 30 11.10 -11.25 -8.28
CA ASP A 30 11.59 -9.96 -8.78
C ASP A 30 10.77 -8.82 -8.17
N ILE A 31 11.21 -8.31 -7.02
CA ILE A 31 10.56 -7.18 -6.34
C ILE A 31 11.10 -5.84 -6.85
N MET A 32 10.20 -4.95 -7.27
CA MET A 32 10.49 -3.53 -7.37
C MET A 32 10.26 -2.89 -6.00
N TYR A 33 11.26 -2.21 -5.45
CA TYR A 33 11.15 -1.47 -4.19
C TYR A 33 11.59 -0.02 -4.38
N LYS A 34 10.92 0.92 -3.70
CA LYS A 34 11.31 2.34 -3.65
C LYS A 34 10.98 2.96 -2.30
N SER A 35 11.99 3.62 -1.72
CA SER A 35 11.83 4.52 -0.58
C SER A 35 11.28 5.87 -1.04
N VAL A 36 10.35 6.43 -0.29
CA VAL A 36 9.70 7.73 -0.56
C VAL A 36 10.01 8.73 0.55
N ASP A 37 9.65 8.40 1.80
CA ASP A 37 9.78 9.22 3.02
C ASP A 37 9.24 10.66 2.84
N LYS A 38 8.00 10.78 2.40
CA LYS A 38 7.31 12.06 2.19
C LYS A 38 6.15 12.22 3.17
N GLN A 39 6.12 13.34 3.87
CA GLN A 39 5.00 13.75 4.73
C GLN A 39 4.21 14.86 4.05
N HIS A 40 2.89 14.77 4.14
CA HIS A 40 1.92 15.75 3.68
C HIS A 40 1.06 16.16 4.87
N VAL A 41 0.85 17.46 5.03
CA VAL A 41 0.11 18.03 6.16
C VAL A 41 -0.99 18.91 5.58
N PHE A 42 -2.18 18.82 6.15
CA PHE A 42 -3.31 19.68 5.86
C PHE A 42 -3.41 20.78 6.91
N ILE A 43 -3.27 22.03 6.49
CA ILE A 43 -3.28 23.19 7.38
C ILE A 43 -4.44 24.10 6.96
N MET A 44 -5.29 24.49 7.90
CA MET A 44 -6.42 25.41 7.66
C MET A 44 -6.24 26.77 8.34
N ASP A 45 -5.35 26.86 9.33
CA ASP A 45 -5.09 28.13 9.97
C ASP A 45 -4.38 29.07 8.98
N THR A 46 -4.98 30.22 8.72
CA THR A 46 -4.49 31.16 7.69
C THR A 46 -3.14 31.78 8.03
N LEU A 47 -2.78 31.86 9.33
CA LEU A 47 -1.47 32.37 9.73
C LEU A 47 -0.40 31.31 9.49
N ASP A 48 -0.68 30.06 9.84
CA ASP A 48 0.23 28.94 9.59
C ASP A 48 0.40 28.68 8.09
N LEU A 49 -0.70 28.73 7.31
CA LEU A 49 -0.67 28.63 5.84
C LEU A 49 0.22 29.69 5.19
N ALA A 50 0.14 30.94 5.66
CA ALA A 50 0.97 32.03 5.13
C ALA A 50 2.48 31.85 5.40
N LEU A 51 2.85 30.93 6.30
CA LEU A 51 4.24 30.62 6.65
C LEU A 51 4.74 29.31 6.01
N ASP A 52 3.87 28.52 5.38
CA ASP A 52 4.20 27.24 4.75
C ASP A 52 4.20 27.38 3.21
N ASP A 53 5.35 27.09 2.59
CA ASP A 53 5.55 27.17 1.14
C ASP A 53 5.37 25.81 0.43
N SER A 54 4.86 24.80 1.13
CA SER A 54 4.57 23.50 0.53
C SER A 54 3.49 23.62 -0.57
N PRO A 55 3.58 22.82 -1.65
CA PRO A 55 2.57 22.83 -2.72
C PRO A 55 1.15 22.60 -2.20
N GLU A 56 1.01 21.78 -1.16
CA GLU A 56 -0.27 21.48 -0.51
C GLU A 56 -0.84 22.72 0.19
N SER A 57 -0.04 23.39 1.00
CA SER A 57 -0.46 24.61 1.72
C SER A 57 -0.78 25.76 0.77
N LEU A 58 0.03 25.96 -0.29
CA LEU A 58 -0.27 26.96 -1.33
C LEU A 58 -1.58 26.65 -2.07
N HIS A 59 -1.89 25.38 -2.32
CA HIS A 59 -3.15 24.98 -2.93
C HIS A 59 -4.34 25.27 -2.01
N ILE A 60 -4.23 24.90 -0.73
CA ILE A 60 -5.26 25.15 0.28
C ILE A 60 -5.50 26.65 0.46
N ASP A 61 -4.44 27.45 0.60
CA ASP A 61 -4.53 28.91 0.70
C ASP A 61 -5.24 29.52 -0.53
N SER A 62 -4.94 29.01 -1.73
CA SER A 62 -5.60 29.45 -2.96
C SER A 62 -7.11 29.15 -2.96
N ILE A 63 -7.55 28.03 -2.36
CA ILE A 63 -8.98 27.72 -2.20
C ILE A 63 -9.60 28.67 -1.17
N ILE A 64 -9.00 28.79 0.02
CA ILE A 64 -9.53 29.60 1.13
C ILE A 64 -9.62 31.09 0.78
N SER A 65 -8.63 31.61 0.05
CA SER A 65 -8.61 32.99 -0.44
C SER A 65 -9.56 33.26 -1.61
N GLY A 66 -10.21 32.22 -2.15
CA GLY A 66 -11.13 32.31 -3.29
C GLY A 66 -10.45 32.50 -4.64
N LEU A 67 -9.14 32.23 -4.74
CA LEU A 67 -8.41 32.21 -6.01
C LEU A 67 -8.74 30.95 -6.84
N ILE A 68 -9.05 29.84 -6.15
CA ILE A 68 -9.55 28.60 -6.74
C ILE A 68 -11.00 28.41 -6.28
N ASP A 69 -11.91 28.30 -7.24
CA ASP A 69 -13.29 27.88 -6.99
C ASP A 69 -13.32 26.35 -6.85
N ALA A 70 -13.51 25.87 -5.62
CA ALA A 70 -13.57 24.46 -5.29
C ALA A 70 -14.73 24.20 -4.32
N GLU A 71 -15.42 23.08 -4.53
CA GLU A 71 -16.50 22.62 -3.64
C GLU A 71 -15.97 22.22 -2.25
N LEU A 72 -14.73 21.73 -2.21
CA LEU A 72 -14.07 21.27 -0.99
C LEU A 72 -12.67 21.86 -0.87
N VAL A 73 -12.25 22.05 0.37
CA VAL A 73 -10.85 22.33 0.69
C VAL A 73 -10.11 21.01 0.80
N SER A 74 -9.05 20.84 0.01
CA SER A 74 -8.20 19.65 0.05
C SER A 74 -6.74 19.97 -0.23
N THR A 75 -5.85 19.01 0.02
CA THR A 75 -4.44 19.06 -0.43
C THR A 75 -4.30 19.02 -1.96
N GLY A 76 -5.40 18.79 -2.69
CA GLY A 76 -5.35 18.27 -4.05
C GLY A 76 -4.76 16.86 -4.11
N TYR A 77 -4.61 16.34 -5.33
CA TYR A 77 -4.12 14.99 -5.54
C TYR A 77 -2.59 14.87 -5.39
N LEU A 78 -2.16 14.11 -4.40
CA LEU A 78 -0.78 13.74 -4.11
C LEU A 78 -0.40 12.50 -4.94
N ARG A 79 0.20 12.72 -6.11
CA ARG A 79 0.32 11.70 -7.17
C ARG A 79 1.58 10.86 -7.04
N TYR A 80 1.46 9.55 -7.24
CA TYR A 80 2.58 8.62 -7.23
C TYR A 80 2.57 7.73 -8.47
N ASP A 81 3.68 7.75 -9.20
CA ASP A 81 4.01 6.83 -10.29
C ASP A 81 4.80 5.66 -9.70
N LEU A 82 4.12 4.53 -9.55
CA LEU A 82 4.63 3.33 -8.90
C LEU A 82 5.50 2.53 -9.86
N ASP A 83 5.08 2.37 -11.12
CA ASP A 83 5.76 1.53 -12.12
C ASP A 83 6.79 2.28 -13.00
N LYS A 84 6.90 3.60 -12.85
CA LYS A 84 7.78 4.52 -13.57
C LYS A 84 7.43 4.69 -15.05
N ASN A 85 6.16 4.52 -15.42
CA ASN A 85 5.69 4.72 -16.80
C ASN A 85 5.37 6.19 -17.14
N THR A 86 5.66 7.13 -16.23
CA THR A 86 5.38 8.59 -16.29
C THR A 86 3.94 9.01 -16.00
N ASN A 87 2.99 8.06 -15.95
CA ASN A 87 1.63 8.32 -15.50
C ASN A 87 1.49 7.93 -14.02
N PRO A 88 0.82 8.76 -13.22
CA PRO A 88 0.47 8.38 -11.85
C PRO A 88 -0.43 7.15 -11.82
N ASP A 89 -0.10 6.20 -10.96
CA ASP A 89 -0.87 4.98 -10.76
C ASP A 89 -1.90 5.15 -9.63
N ILE A 90 -1.54 5.95 -8.64
CA ILE A 90 -2.32 6.25 -7.43
C ILE A 90 -2.21 7.73 -7.10
N ALA A 91 -3.22 8.27 -6.43
CA ALA A 91 -3.07 9.51 -5.67
C ALA A 91 -3.63 9.38 -4.26
N PHE A 92 -3.07 10.13 -3.34
CA PHE A 92 -3.68 10.38 -2.03
C PHE A 92 -4.25 11.78 -1.96
N GLU A 93 -5.11 12.02 -0.99
CA GLU A 93 -5.70 13.33 -0.75
C GLU A 93 -6.15 13.42 0.71
N ILE A 94 -5.92 14.57 1.34
CA ILE A 94 -6.56 14.95 2.60
C ILE A 94 -7.63 15.99 2.28
N ILE A 95 -8.86 15.75 2.70
CA ILE A 95 -10.01 16.63 2.45
C ILE A 95 -10.66 17.08 3.75
N ASP A 96 -11.21 18.30 3.75
CA ASP A 96 -12.13 18.76 4.77
C ASP A 96 -13.58 18.40 4.37
N LEU A 97 -14.24 17.56 5.19
CA LEU A 97 -15.63 17.16 4.97
C LEU A 97 -16.64 18.14 5.55
N LYS A 98 -16.20 19.20 6.24
CA LYS A 98 -17.10 20.19 6.84
C LYS A 98 -18.15 20.73 5.87
N PRO A 99 -17.85 21.03 4.59
CA PRO A 99 -18.87 21.48 3.63
C PRO A 99 -20.02 20.50 3.37
N TYR A 100 -19.85 19.21 3.69
CA TYR A 100 -20.91 18.20 3.55
C TYR A 100 -21.75 18.00 4.81
N ASN A 101 -21.30 18.51 5.95
CA ASN A 101 -21.96 18.31 7.23
C ASN A 101 -21.72 19.52 8.13
N ASP A 102 -22.59 20.52 8.01
CA ASP A 102 -22.54 21.75 8.80
C ASP A 102 -22.64 21.51 10.32
N ASP A 103 -23.14 20.34 10.73
CA ASP A 103 -23.40 19.96 12.12
C ASP A 103 -22.32 19.08 12.74
N PHE A 104 -21.06 19.09 12.25
CA PHE A 104 -19.96 18.40 12.94
C PHE A 104 -19.84 18.88 14.40
N PRO A 105 -20.03 18.00 15.40
CA PRO A 105 -19.73 18.36 16.78
C PRO A 105 -18.28 18.83 16.92
N GLU A 106 -18.03 19.87 17.72
CA GLU A 106 -16.70 20.48 17.90
C GLU A 106 -15.62 19.48 18.34
N SER A 107 -16.01 18.34 18.88
CA SER A 107 -15.11 17.25 19.28
C SER A 107 -14.68 16.32 18.14
N PHE A 108 -15.23 16.46 16.93
CA PHE A 108 -14.89 15.61 15.79
C PHE A 108 -14.01 16.34 14.79
N TYR A 109 -12.96 15.65 14.36
CA TYR A 109 -12.16 16.06 13.20
C TYR A 109 -12.98 15.84 11.94
N SER A 110 -13.10 16.87 11.10
CA SER A 110 -13.82 16.81 9.83
C SER A 110 -12.97 16.26 8.69
N LEU A 111 -11.70 15.95 8.94
CA LEU A 111 -10.77 15.55 7.89
C LEU A 111 -10.88 14.07 7.55
N ALA A 112 -10.63 13.75 6.28
CA ALA A 112 -10.49 12.40 5.79
C ALA A 112 -9.26 12.26 4.89
N ILE A 113 -8.55 11.14 5.03
CA ILE A 113 -7.47 10.72 4.15
C ILE A 113 -8.01 9.65 3.20
N ARG A 114 -7.84 9.87 1.90
CA ARG A 114 -8.33 8.98 0.84
C ARG A 114 -7.21 8.55 -0.09
N ALA A 115 -7.39 7.40 -0.72
CA ALA A 115 -6.58 6.98 -1.86
C ALA A 115 -7.46 6.76 -3.10
N HIS A 116 -6.93 7.18 -4.24
CA HIS A 116 -7.59 7.23 -5.53
C HIS A 116 -6.85 6.34 -6.52
N SER A 117 -7.60 5.53 -7.24
CA SER A 117 -7.06 4.59 -8.24
C SER A 117 -7.00 5.25 -9.63
N TYR A 118 -5.89 5.10 -10.33
CA TYR A 118 -5.78 5.37 -11.77
C TYR A 118 -5.57 4.07 -12.56
N THR A 119 -4.53 3.31 -12.21
CA THR A 119 -4.13 2.06 -12.87
C THR A 119 -4.02 0.88 -11.89
N VAL A 120 -4.38 1.12 -10.62
CA VAL A 120 -4.32 0.14 -9.55
C VAL A 120 -5.70 -0.21 -9.02
N GLU A 121 -5.79 -1.33 -8.35
CA GLU A 121 -6.93 -1.67 -7.48
C GLU A 121 -6.44 -1.82 -6.05
N PHE A 122 -7.29 -1.48 -5.09
CA PHE A 122 -7.02 -1.60 -3.66
C PHE A 122 -7.69 -2.82 -3.06
N LEU A 123 -7.06 -3.40 -2.05
CA LEU A 123 -7.71 -4.40 -1.21
C LEU A 123 -8.70 -3.72 -0.25
N ASP A 124 -9.97 -4.09 -0.37
CA ASP A 124 -11.08 -3.62 0.46
C ASP A 124 -12.03 -4.79 0.77
N ASN A 125 -11.63 -5.61 1.74
CA ASN A 125 -12.45 -6.70 2.25
C ASN A 125 -13.68 -6.21 3.03
N SER A 126 -13.72 -4.94 3.42
CA SER A 126 -14.91 -4.35 4.04
C SER A 126 -16.07 -4.24 3.05
N THR A 127 -15.78 -4.08 1.75
CA THR A 127 -16.74 -3.75 0.67
C THR A 127 -17.46 -2.40 0.83
N TYR A 128 -17.03 -1.60 1.82
CA TYR A 128 -17.56 -0.28 2.13
C TYR A 128 -16.53 0.83 1.89
N GLN A 129 -15.55 0.59 1.01
CA GLN A 129 -14.47 1.53 0.67
C GLN A 129 -13.53 1.83 1.85
N TYR A 130 -13.50 0.98 2.88
CA TYR A 130 -12.50 1.05 3.95
C TYR A 130 -11.41 0.01 3.72
N ALA A 131 -10.29 0.47 3.16
CA ALA A 131 -9.19 -0.41 2.81
C ALA A 131 -8.62 -1.17 4.01
N ASP A 132 -8.12 -2.37 3.75
CA ASP A 132 -7.44 -3.20 4.74
C ASP A 132 -6.12 -2.56 5.14
N ALA A 133 -5.91 -2.36 6.44
CA ALA A 133 -4.66 -1.86 7.01
C ALA A 133 -3.79 -3.04 7.43
N LEU A 134 -2.94 -3.50 6.52
CA LEU A 134 -2.16 -4.71 6.73
C LEU A 134 -0.95 -4.46 7.64
N ASP A 135 -0.63 -5.47 8.43
CA ASP A 135 0.62 -5.63 9.16
C ASP A 135 1.72 -6.24 8.28
N ALA A 136 2.97 -6.10 8.73
CA ALA A 136 4.10 -6.69 8.03
C ALA A 136 3.96 -8.22 7.95
N ASN A 137 4.37 -8.79 6.82
CA ASN A 137 4.30 -10.20 6.47
C ASN A 137 2.91 -10.77 6.18
N GLU A 138 1.85 -9.95 6.14
CA GLU A 138 0.57 -10.40 5.62
C GLU A 138 0.65 -10.62 4.10
N GLN A 139 0.03 -11.69 3.61
CA GLN A 139 0.10 -12.06 2.20
C GLN A 139 -0.84 -11.18 1.36
N ILE A 140 -0.31 -10.65 0.27
CA ILE A 140 -1.05 -9.88 -0.74
C ILE A 140 -1.00 -10.67 -2.05
N GLY A 141 -2.16 -11.12 -2.51
CA GLY A 141 -2.26 -11.97 -3.69
C GLY A 141 -3.64 -11.91 -4.34
N SER A 142 -4.05 -12.98 -5.02
CA SER A 142 -5.34 -13.03 -5.72
C SER A 142 -6.55 -12.95 -4.81
N ASP A 143 -6.39 -13.37 -3.55
CA ASP A 143 -7.48 -13.46 -2.60
C ASP A 143 -7.89 -12.09 -2.06
N GLY A 144 -9.17 -11.94 -1.74
CA GLY A 144 -9.75 -10.70 -1.23
C GLY A 144 -10.58 -9.92 -2.25
N ASN A 145 -11.22 -8.87 -1.76
CA ASN A 145 -12.06 -7.99 -2.57
C ASN A 145 -11.22 -6.81 -3.07
N TRP A 146 -11.11 -6.67 -4.39
CA TRP A 146 -10.31 -5.64 -5.03
C TRP A 146 -11.19 -4.59 -5.70
N THR A 147 -10.87 -3.31 -5.53
CA THR A 147 -11.71 -2.19 -6.00
C THR A 147 -10.89 -1.10 -6.68
N THR A 148 -11.45 -0.51 -7.74
CA THR A 148 -10.96 0.72 -8.38
C THR A 148 -11.57 1.99 -7.79
N GLN A 149 -12.50 1.85 -6.84
CA GLN A 149 -13.16 2.99 -6.21
C GLN A 149 -12.19 3.72 -5.27
N THR A 150 -12.46 5.01 -5.03
CA THR A 150 -11.78 5.75 -3.98
C THR A 150 -12.03 5.05 -2.63
N ILE A 151 -10.95 4.83 -1.89
CA ILE A 151 -10.98 4.22 -0.56
C ILE A 151 -10.66 5.27 0.51
N VAL A 152 -11.21 5.08 1.70
CA VAL A 152 -10.97 5.89 2.88
C VAL A 152 -9.98 5.15 3.78
N LEU A 153 -8.85 5.80 4.05
CA LEU A 153 -7.83 5.27 4.96
C LEU A 153 -8.17 5.64 6.40
N GLY A 154 -8.63 6.88 6.60
CA GLY A 154 -9.09 7.41 7.88
C GLY A 154 -10.06 8.56 7.69
N THR A 155 -11.04 8.68 8.58
CA THR A 155 -12.02 9.78 8.60
C THR A 155 -12.53 10.04 10.02
N PHE A 156 -13.47 10.96 10.17
CA PHE A 156 -14.14 11.32 11.42
C PHE A 156 -14.62 10.09 12.20
N GLN A 157 -14.78 10.24 13.52
CA GLN A 157 -15.15 9.15 14.43
C GLN A 157 -14.17 7.96 14.43
N ASN A 158 -12.92 8.17 14.05
CA ASN A 158 -11.90 7.13 13.95
C ASN A 158 -12.29 5.99 13.00
N ALA A 159 -13.15 6.28 12.01
CA ALA A 159 -13.46 5.33 10.96
C ALA A 159 -12.30 5.24 9.95
N GLY A 160 -12.23 4.10 9.25
CA GLY A 160 -11.08 3.72 8.43
C GLY A 160 -10.00 3.01 9.23
N ASN A 161 -9.38 2.00 8.60
CA ASN A 161 -8.50 1.07 9.31
C ASN A 161 -7.08 1.60 9.53
N PHE A 162 -6.72 2.75 8.94
CA PHE A 162 -5.39 3.35 9.09
C PHE A 162 -5.34 4.46 10.14
N ASN A 163 -6.50 5.02 10.51
CA ASN A 163 -6.58 6.21 11.37
C ASN A 163 -5.89 5.98 12.73
N GLY A 164 -4.79 6.70 12.98
CA GLY A 164 -4.02 6.62 14.23
C GLY A 164 -3.36 5.27 14.50
N GLN A 165 -3.31 4.34 13.52
CA GLN A 165 -2.77 2.99 13.71
C GLN A 165 -1.26 2.89 13.55
N GLY A 166 -0.58 4.02 13.34
CA GLY A 166 0.84 4.06 13.04
C GLY A 166 1.15 3.58 11.62
N ASP A 167 2.30 2.93 11.46
CA ASP A 167 2.76 2.42 10.17
C ASP A 167 1.96 1.17 9.76
N LYS A 168 1.26 1.25 8.63
CA LYS A 168 0.48 0.16 8.04
C LYS A 168 0.71 0.05 6.55
N PHE A 169 0.39 -1.12 5.98
CA PHE A 169 0.55 -1.41 4.56
C PHE A 169 -0.80 -1.38 3.86
N LEU A 170 -0.93 -0.50 2.88
CA LEU A 170 -2.04 -0.49 1.94
C LEU A 170 -1.70 -1.40 0.76
N ALA A 171 -2.45 -2.47 0.60
CA ALA A 171 -2.30 -3.37 -0.54
C ALA A 171 -2.87 -2.75 -1.82
N PHE A 172 -2.12 -2.90 -2.91
CA PHE A 172 -2.58 -2.57 -4.25
C PHE A 172 -2.24 -3.69 -5.24
N ARG A 173 -2.89 -3.68 -6.39
CA ARG A 173 -2.45 -4.43 -7.56
C ARG A 173 -2.51 -3.57 -8.81
N ILE A 174 -1.44 -3.55 -9.60
CA ILE A 174 -1.41 -2.88 -10.90
C ILE A 174 -2.14 -3.76 -11.91
N VAL A 175 -3.04 -3.17 -12.70
CA VAL A 175 -3.84 -3.87 -13.70
C VAL A 175 -3.15 -3.80 -15.07
N ASP A 176 -2.70 -4.94 -15.58
CA ASP A 176 -2.14 -5.09 -16.93
C ASP A 176 -2.98 -6.11 -17.73
N GLY A 177 -4.09 -5.62 -18.29
CA GLY A 177 -5.08 -6.46 -18.97
C GLY A 177 -5.80 -7.40 -18.00
N SER A 178 -5.54 -8.71 -18.11
CA SER A 178 -6.09 -9.75 -17.22
C SER A 178 -5.09 -10.23 -16.16
N ILE A 179 -3.93 -9.58 -16.11
CA ILE A 179 -2.81 -9.95 -15.26
C ILE A 179 -2.60 -8.86 -14.22
N TYR A 180 -2.25 -9.28 -13.01
CA TYR A 180 -2.03 -8.40 -11.87
C TYR A 180 -0.61 -8.49 -11.36
N LYS A 181 -0.06 -7.35 -10.94
CA LYS A 181 1.18 -7.26 -10.16
C LYS A 181 0.84 -6.76 -8.77
N TYR A 182 1.03 -7.60 -7.76
CA TYR A 182 0.64 -7.30 -6.38
C TYR A 182 1.73 -6.49 -5.68
N GLY A 183 1.31 -5.51 -4.89
CA GLY A 183 2.19 -4.61 -4.19
C GLY A 183 1.60 -4.06 -2.91
N TRP A 184 2.44 -3.32 -2.20
CA TRP A 184 2.09 -2.62 -0.98
C TRP A 184 2.69 -1.22 -1.00
N ILE A 185 2.00 -0.28 -0.37
CA ILE A 185 2.51 1.05 -0.03
C ILE A 185 2.39 1.23 1.48
N LYS A 186 3.50 1.53 2.14
CA LYS A 186 3.53 1.76 3.58
C LYS A 186 3.19 3.21 3.86
N VAL A 187 2.16 3.40 4.67
CA VAL A 187 1.65 4.72 5.02
C VAL A 187 1.44 4.84 6.52
N ASN A 188 1.39 6.08 7.00
CA ASN A 188 1.03 6.42 8.37
C ASN A 188 0.03 7.59 8.32
N CYS A 189 -1.14 7.38 8.90
CA CYS A 189 -2.20 8.37 8.99
C CYS A 189 -2.30 8.85 10.45
N SER A 190 -2.24 10.17 10.67
CA SER A 190 -2.45 10.72 12.01
C SER A 190 -3.86 10.44 12.51
N GLU A 191 -4.02 10.42 13.84
CA GLU A 191 -5.33 10.23 14.51
C GLU A 191 -6.37 11.30 14.12
N HIS A 192 -5.89 12.48 13.70
CA HIS A 192 -6.72 13.62 13.33
C HIS A 192 -6.95 13.72 11.81
N ASN A 193 -6.39 12.78 11.04
CA ASN A 193 -6.42 12.77 9.56
C ASN A 193 -5.88 14.05 8.91
N ASP A 194 -5.09 14.84 9.63
CA ASP A 194 -4.42 16.06 9.13
C ASP A 194 -3.05 15.77 8.51
N THR A 195 -2.50 14.57 8.72
CA THR A 195 -1.15 14.20 8.30
C THR A 195 -1.17 12.82 7.65
N LEU A 196 -0.60 12.75 6.45
CA LEU A 196 -0.30 11.51 5.75
C LEU A 196 1.21 11.42 5.50
N LYS A 197 1.83 10.34 5.96
CA LYS A 197 3.18 9.98 5.57
C LYS A 197 3.17 8.81 4.60
N VAL A 198 3.78 8.97 3.44
CA VAL A 198 4.08 7.89 2.48
C VAL A 198 5.55 7.51 2.64
N ILE A 199 5.83 6.29 3.07
CA ILE A 199 7.15 5.89 3.56
C ILE A 199 7.94 5.17 2.47
N ASP A 200 7.40 4.07 1.96
CA ASP A 200 7.99 3.25 0.91
C ASP A 200 6.90 2.44 0.21
N TYR A 201 7.24 1.85 -0.93
CA TYR A 201 6.36 0.92 -1.62
C TYR A 201 7.16 -0.15 -2.36
N ALA A 202 6.52 -1.29 -2.59
CA ALA A 202 7.05 -2.35 -3.42
C ALA A 202 5.96 -3.08 -4.18
N PHE A 203 6.34 -3.76 -5.27
CA PHE A 203 5.48 -4.73 -5.95
C PHE A 203 6.27 -5.85 -6.59
N ASN A 204 5.64 -7.01 -6.72
CA ASN A 204 6.19 -8.16 -7.42
C ASN A 204 6.04 -7.94 -8.94
N LYS A 205 7.16 -7.91 -9.67
CA LYS A 205 7.17 -7.75 -11.12
C LYS A 205 6.70 -9.01 -11.85
N ILE A 206 6.76 -10.17 -11.18
CA ILE A 206 6.27 -11.43 -11.72
C ILE A 206 4.75 -11.43 -11.67
N HIS A 207 4.18 -11.68 -12.84
CA HIS A 207 2.74 -11.70 -13.08
C HIS A 207 2.04 -12.71 -12.17
N ALA A 208 0.93 -12.28 -11.56
CA ALA A 208 0.08 -13.06 -10.67
C ALA A 208 0.80 -13.67 -9.44
N SER A 209 2.02 -13.25 -9.14
CA SER A 209 2.78 -13.74 -8.00
C SER A 209 2.53 -12.87 -6.77
N SER A 210 2.14 -13.50 -5.66
CA SER A 210 1.89 -12.79 -4.41
C SER A 210 3.16 -12.10 -3.87
N ILE A 211 2.96 -11.17 -2.95
CA ILE A 211 4.00 -10.50 -2.20
C ILE A 211 3.59 -10.45 -0.72
N LEU A 212 4.54 -10.49 0.20
CA LEU A 212 4.25 -10.19 1.60
C LEU A 212 4.31 -8.68 1.84
N ALA A 213 3.42 -8.14 2.66
CA ALA A 213 3.47 -6.76 3.10
C ALA A 213 4.84 -6.47 3.76
N GLY A 214 5.55 -5.45 3.25
CA GLY A 214 6.89 -5.10 3.70
C GLY A 214 8.04 -5.92 3.08
N GLN A 215 7.75 -6.86 2.17
CA GLN A 215 8.79 -7.57 1.41
C GLN A 215 9.48 -6.63 0.42
N MET A 216 10.81 -6.59 0.46
CA MET A 216 11.65 -5.69 -0.36
C MET A 216 12.56 -6.44 -1.36
N ASN A 217 12.66 -7.76 -1.23
CA ASN A 217 13.53 -8.63 -2.02
C ASN A 217 12.98 -10.06 -2.12
#